data_AF-A0A951V5A6-F1
#
_entry.id   AF-A0A951V5A6-F1
#
_cell.length_a   1.000
_cell.length_b   1.000
_cell.length_c   1.000
_cell.angle_alpha   90.00
_cell.angle_beta   90.00
_cell.angle_gamma   90.00
#
_symmetry.space_group_name_H-M   'P 1'
#
loop_
_entity.id
_entity.type
_entity.pdbx_description
1 polymer ?
#
loop_
_entity_poly.entity_id
_entity_poly.type
_entity_poly.pdbx_seq_one_letter_code
_entity_poly.pdbx_strand_id
1 'polypeptide(L)'
;MKTRNFTSAFIPRGLIMGLIILIRVSTLNASGLNSLSQEAILAINDFRFLHADSLIQTLEKTFPDHYLPYLTRANYYWWKIISENPGPDQQQLYLNNLNNAENIIRQMVHTREYYYADVFHFINLYALRARLDLLNGEYTKAMRHLKNCVDYIGLSLGREEFHENFYLTSGLYNYMTDYGSKRYPFLRLYALMYPRGNMNLGLSQLETAARSQNLILQTEAHYFLMKIFLELEQDHQKALDHAKWLTEKYPGNLIYLYHYHELLSLNHQDEKANAIRELYFERIQNNIHLSPGQRMYLEDLL
;
A
#
# COMPACT_ATOMS: atom_id res chain seq x y z
N MET A 1 14.92 -28.88 -6.86
CA MET A 1 15.63 -29.17 -5.58
C MET A 1 16.27 -27.88 -5.07
N LYS A 2 16.36 -27.67 -3.74
CA LYS A 2 16.71 -26.38 -3.09
C LYS A 2 15.73 -25.23 -3.37
N THR A 3 14.54 -25.32 -2.79
CA THR A 3 13.85 -24.13 -2.28
C THR A 3 14.81 -23.34 -1.39
N ARG A 4 15.02 -22.04 -1.66
CA ARG A 4 15.82 -21.18 -0.78
C ARG A 4 14.97 -20.74 0.41
N ASN A 5 15.00 -21.54 1.47
CA ASN A 5 14.53 -21.15 2.80
C ASN A 5 15.38 -19.98 3.31
N PHE A 6 14.96 -18.75 3.02
CA PHE A 6 15.52 -17.54 3.63
C PHE A 6 15.12 -17.50 5.11
N THR A 7 16.04 -17.96 5.94
CA THR A 7 15.92 -18.09 7.39
C THR A 7 16.18 -16.74 8.09
N SER A 8 15.28 -15.78 7.88
CA SER A 8 15.26 -14.50 8.62
C SER A 8 14.74 -14.72 10.05
N ALA A 9 15.53 -15.39 10.89
CA ALA A 9 15.20 -15.67 12.28
C ALA A 9 15.17 -14.39 13.11
N PHE A 10 13.99 -13.75 13.19
CA PHE A 10 13.41 -13.13 14.40
C PHE A 10 12.02 -12.52 14.13
N ILE A 11 11.66 -12.34 12.85
CA ILE A 11 10.45 -11.66 12.41
C ILE A 11 9.69 -12.55 11.39
N PRO A 12 8.44 -12.98 11.65
CA PRO A 12 7.65 -13.76 10.71
C PRO A 12 7.17 -12.88 9.54
N ARG A 13 6.97 -13.47 8.35
CA ARG A 13 6.62 -12.75 7.11
C ARG A 13 5.38 -11.84 7.23
N GLY A 14 4.36 -12.24 7.99
CA GLY A 14 3.17 -11.40 8.23
C GLY A 14 3.44 -10.09 9.00
N LEU A 15 4.56 -9.97 9.74
CA LEU A 15 4.98 -8.70 10.34
C LEU A 15 5.42 -7.70 9.25
N ILE A 16 6.11 -8.19 8.21
CA ILE A 16 6.56 -7.39 7.07
C ILE A 16 5.35 -6.86 6.30
N MET A 17 4.40 -7.73 5.94
CA MET A 17 3.20 -7.31 5.19
C MET A 17 2.19 -6.50 6.03
N GLY A 18 2.05 -6.78 7.34
CA GLY A 18 1.26 -5.96 8.25
C GLY A 18 1.74 -4.51 8.35
N LEU A 19 3.06 -4.29 8.50
CA LEU A 19 3.63 -2.93 8.54
C LEU A 19 3.71 -2.24 7.16
N ILE A 20 3.25 -2.87 6.07
CA ILE A 20 3.41 -2.32 4.72
C ILE A 20 2.28 -1.37 4.27
N ILE A 21 1.02 -1.48 4.69
CA ILE A 21 -0.04 -0.62 4.10
C ILE A 21 -0.25 0.66 4.89
N LEU A 22 -0.32 1.72 4.09
CA LEU A 22 0.00 3.11 4.35
C LEU A 22 -0.60 3.92 3.19
N ILE A 23 -1.16 5.07 3.55
CA ILE A 23 -2.04 5.96 2.79
C ILE A 23 -1.43 6.51 1.49
N ARG A 24 -2.24 6.63 0.44
CA ARG A 24 -1.94 7.34 -0.82
C ARG A 24 -2.90 8.49 -1.09
N VAL A 25 -2.31 9.68 -1.24
CA VAL A 25 -2.80 10.85 -2.01
C VAL A 25 -4.28 11.23 -1.82
N SER A 26 -4.51 12.18 -0.91
CA SER A 26 -5.61 13.13 -1.04
C SER A 26 -5.05 14.56 -0.94
N THR A 27 -4.79 15.19 -2.09
CA THR A 27 -4.32 16.58 -2.19
C THR A 27 -5.47 17.48 -2.60
N LEU A 28 -5.73 18.55 -1.85
CA LEU A 28 -6.68 19.59 -2.27
C LEU A 28 -6.01 20.55 -3.26
N ASN A 29 -6.83 21.17 -4.12
CA ASN A 29 -6.51 22.37 -4.90
C ASN A 29 -5.49 22.28 -6.05
N ALA A 30 -5.64 21.28 -6.94
CA ALA A 30 -5.43 21.48 -8.37
C ALA A 30 -6.20 20.44 -9.19
N SER A 31 -7.27 20.83 -9.88
CA SER A 31 -8.24 19.90 -10.49
C SER A 31 -7.60 18.92 -11.49
N GLY A 32 -6.83 19.42 -12.46
CA GLY A 32 -6.17 18.58 -13.48
C GLY A 32 -4.99 17.75 -12.95
N LEU A 33 -4.24 18.27 -11.98
CA LEU A 33 -3.15 17.55 -11.29
C LEU A 33 -3.73 16.34 -10.53
N ASN A 34 -4.79 16.58 -9.76
CA ASN A 34 -5.47 15.56 -8.98
C ASN A 34 -6.11 14.52 -9.90
N SER A 35 -6.84 14.91 -10.94
CA SER A 35 -7.53 13.95 -11.82
C SER A 35 -6.56 13.04 -12.56
N LEU A 36 -5.49 13.58 -13.15
CA LEU A 36 -4.46 12.78 -13.83
C LEU A 36 -3.74 11.83 -12.86
N SER A 37 -3.43 12.29 -11.65
CA SER A 37 -2.83 11.42 -10.63
C SER A 37 -3.79 10.34 -10.16
N GLN A 38 -5.09 10.64 -10.01
CA GLN A 38 -6.10 9.66 -9.62
C GLN A 38 -6.30 8.61 -10.73
N GLU A 39 -6.42 9.03 -11.99
CA GLU A 39 -6.52 8.14 -13.15
C GLU A 39 -5.30 7.21 -13.26
N ALA A 40 -4.09 7.74 -13.07
CA ALA A 40 -2.87 6.93 -13.01
C ALA A 40 -2.92 5.90 -11.87
N ILE A 41 -3.33 6.29 -10.66
CA ILE A 41 -3.47 5.36 -9.51
C ILE A 41 -4.49 4.24 -9.82
N LEU A 42 -5.63 4.59 -10.43
CA LEU A 42 -6.64 3.63 -10.83
C LEU A 42 -6.16 2.68 -11.94
N ALA A 43 -5.37 3.18 -12.91
CA ALA A 43 -4.75 2.35 -13.94
C ALA A 43 -3.67 1.41 -13.38
N ILE A 44 -2.88 1.84 -12.39
CA ILE A 44 -1.92 0.97 -11.68
C ILE A 44 -2.67 -0.11 -10.90
N ASN A 45 -3.72 0.26 -10.15
CA ASN A 45 -4.53 -0.68 -9.39
C ASN A 45 -5.23 -1.73 -10.27
N ASP A 46 -5.37 -1.48 -11.58
CA ASP A 46 -5.92 -2.36 -12.62
C ASP A 46 -4.84 -3.02 -13.50
N PHE A 47 -3.55 -2.93 -13.13
CA PHE A 47 -2.39 -3.48 -13.87
C PHE A 47 -2.22 -2.97 -15.31
N ARG A 48 -2.87 -1.86 -15.68
CA ARG A 48 -2.73 -1.17 -16.98
C ARG A 48 -1.46 -0.31 -17.04
N PHE A 49 -0.31 -0.93 -16.75
CA PHE A 49 0.98 -0.27 -16.50
C PHE A 49 1.42 0.69 -17.63
N LEU A 50 1.25 0.34 -18.91
CA LEU A 50 1.66 1.23 -20.02
C LEU A 50 0.83 2.54 -20.08
N HIS A 51 -0.47 2.45 -19.75
CA HIS A 51 -1.36 3.61 -19.71
C HIS A 51 -1.10 4.46 -18.47
N ALA A 52 -0.88 3.83 -17.31
CA ALA A 52 -0.41 4.51 -16.11
C ALA A 52 0.92 5.25 -16.35
N ASP A 53 1.90 4.62 -17.01
CA ASP A 53 3.19 5.24 -17.32
C ASP A 53 3.03 6.51 -18.16
N SER A 54 2.18 6.46 -19.20
CA SER A 54 1.85 7.61 -20.07
C SER A 54 1.15 8.75 -19.33
N LEU A 55 0.21 8.44 -18.43
CA LEU A 55 -0.45 9.43 -17.57
C LEU A 55 0.57 10.10 -16.62
N ILE A 56 1.47 9.33 -16.00
CA ILE A 56 2.47 9.86 -15.09
C ILE A 56 3.55 10.65 -15.84
N GLN A 57 3.95 10.23 -17.05
CA GLN A 57 4.82 11.04 -17.91
C GLN A 57 4.22 12.40 -18.25
N THR A 58 2.89 12.47 -18.43
CA THR A 58 2.18 13.74 -18.60
C THR A 58 2.21 14.55 -17.30
N LEU A 59 1.89 13.93 -16.18
CA LEU A 59 1.89 14.52 -14.83
C LEU A 59 3.25 15.15 -14.46
N GLU A 60 4.35 14.44 -14.74
CA GLU A 60 5.74 14.87 -14.52
C GLU A 60 6.15 16.04 -15.43
N LYS A 61 5.66 16.08 -16.68
CA LYS A 61 5.93 17.18 -17.63
C LYS A 61 5.12 18.44 -17.33
N THR A 62 3.89 18.30 -16.84
CA THR A 62 3.00 19.43 -16.55
C THR A 62 3.23 20.02 -15.15
N PHE A 63 3.67 19.22 -14.18
CA PHE A 63 3.86 19.66 -12.79
C PHE A 63 5.23 19.21 -12.20
N PRO A 64 6.37 19.54 -12.84
CA PRO A 64 7.69 19.07 -12.42
C PRO A 64 8.09 19.57 -11.02
N ASP A 65 7.64 20.77 -10.61
CA ASP A 65 7.94 21.34 -9.29
C ASP A 65 6.97 20.88 -8.19
N HIS A 66 6.12 19.86 -8.45
CA HIS A 66 5.17 19.33 -7.49
C HIS A 66 5.53 17.89 -7.06
N TYR A 67 5.43 17.59 -5.77
CA TYR A 67 5.84 16.28 -5.23
C TYR A 67 4.95 15.11 -5.70
N LEU A 68 3.69 15.40 -6.06
CA LEU A 68 2.71 14.37 -6.41
C LEU A 68 3.11 13.48 -7.59
N PRO A 69 3.52 13.99 -8.78
CA PRO A 69 4.01 13.13 -9.86
C PRO A 69 5.05 12.11 -9.39
N TYR A 70 6.01 12.52 -8.56
CA TYR A 70 7.05 11.62 -8.03
C TYR A 70 6.49 10.59 -7.02
N LEU A 71 5.54 10.95 -6.16
CA LEU A 71 4.87 9.97 -5.30
C LEU A 71 4.04 8.96 -6.11
N THR A 72 3.38 9.41 -7.18
CA THR A 72 2.60 8.55 -8.09
C THR A 72 3.52 7.68 -8.97
N ARG A 73 4.70 8.17 -9.36
CA ARG A 73 5.76 7.39 -10.01
C ARG A 73 6.38 6.35 -9.08
N ALA A 74 6.63 6.70 -7.80
CA ALA A 74 7.04 5.73 -6.79
C ALA A 74 5.95 4.66 -6.56
N ASN A 75 4.68 5.04 -6.51
CA ASN A 75 3.54 4.11 -6.46
C ASN A 75 3.56 3.11 -7.63
N TYR A 76 3.76 3.58 -8.87
CA TYR A 76 3.92 2.74 -10.06
C TYR A 76 5.06 1.72 -9.89
N TYR A 77 6.25 2.17 -9.46
CA TYR A 77 7.37 1.24 -9.22
C TYR A 77 7.12 0.26 -8.07
N TRP A 78 6.44 0.66 -6.99
CA TRP A 78 6.05 -0.27 -5.91
C TRP A 78 5.25 -1.45 -6.44
N TRP A 79 4.24 -1.17 -7.27
CA TRP A 79 3.39 -2.22 -7.84
C TRP A 79 4.16 -3.17 -8.77
N LYS A 80 5.15 -2.68 -9.53
CA LYS A 80 6.06 -3.58 -10.29
C LYS A 80 6.98 -4.39 -9.38
N ILE A 81 7.52 -3.78 -8.32
CA ILE A 81 8.39 -4.45 -7.33
C ILE A 81 7.69 -5.62 -6.61
N ILE A 82 6.37 -5.57 -6.43
CA ILE A 82 5.58 -6.66 -5.83
C ILE A 82 4.88 -7.57 -6.87
N SER A 83 5.06 -7.32 -8.17
CA SER A 83 4.53 -8.15 -9.26
C SER A 83 5.63 -8.74 -10.15
N GLU A 84 6.88 -8.68 -9.71
CA GLU A 84 8.09 -9.15 -10.38
C GLU A 84 9.07 -9.63 -9.31
N ASN A 85 10.06 -10.45 -9.67
CA ASN A 85 11.24 -10.65 -8.82
C ASN A 85 12.17 -9.43 -9.01
N PRO A 86 12.28 -8.51 -8.05
CA PRO A 86 12.74 -7.15 -8.34
C PRO A 86 14.25 -7.07 -8.57
N GLY A 87 14.65 -6.68 -9.79
CA GLY A 87 16.01 -6.21 -10.06
C GLY A 87 16.33 -4.91 -9.30
N PRO A 88 17.60 -4.68 -8.90
CA PRO A 88 18.00 -3.49 -8.13
C PRO A 88 17.54 -2.16 -8.75
N ASP A 89 17.54 -2.08 -10.08
CA ASP A 89 17.17 -0.89 -10.85
C ASP A 89 15.77 -0.37 -10.51
N GLN A 90 14.80 -1.27 -10.27
CA GLN A 90 13.43 -0.85 -9.94
C GLN A 90 13.35 -0.26 -8.53
N GLN A 91 14.08 -0.84 -7.57
CA GLN A 91 14.17 -0.28 -6.22
C GLN A 91 14.91 1.07 -6.23
N GLN A 92 15.93 1.24 -7.07
CA GLN A 92 16.64 2.51 -7.23
C GLN A 92 15.74 3.58 -7.88
N LEU A 93 14.97 3.23 -8.92
CA LEU A 93 13.99 4.14 -9.54
C LEU A 93 12.89 4.55 -8.55
N TYR A 94 12.41 3.63 -7.71
CA TYR A 94 11.50 3.92 -6.61
C TYR A 94 12.11 4.92 -5.61
N LEU A 95 13.33 4.66 -5.12
CA LEU A 95 14.03 5.53 -4.17
C LEU A 95 14.32 6.92 -4.74
N ASN A 96 14.73 7.02 -6.00
CA ASN A 96 14.99 8.30 -6.67
C ASN A 96 13.73 9.17 -6.70
N ASN A 97 12.56 8.57 -6.94
CA ASN A 97 11.29 9.29 -6.92
C ASN A 97 10.88 9.76 -5.51
N LEU A 98 11.09 8.93 -4.48
CA LEU A 98 10.89 9.38 -3.09
C LEU A 98 11.86 10.49 -2.68
N ASN A 99 13.10 10.47 -3.16
CA ASN A 99 14.08 11.54 -2.93
C ASN A 99 13.63 12.86 -3.60
N ASN A 100 13.15 12.82 -4.84
CA ASN A 100 12.62 14.00 -5.53
C ASN A 100 11.38 14.58 -4.83
N ALA A 101 10.42 13.73 -4.45
CA ALA A 101 9.26 14.13 -3.68
C ALA A 101 9.66 14.79 -2.34
N GLU A 102 10.61 14.20 -1.61
CA GLU A 102 11.11 14.73 -0.34
C GLU A 102 11.77 16.11 -0.48
N ASN A 103 12.56 16.32 -1.54
CA ASN A 103 13.22 17.60 -1.79
C ASN A 103 12.18 18.72 -2.01
N ILE A 104 11.15 18.46 -2.82
CA ILE A 104 10.06 19.42 -3.10
C ILE A 104 9.23 19.69 -1.82
N ILE A 105 8.83 18.62 -1.11
CA ILE A 105 8.10 18.70 0.16
C ILE A 105 8.84 19.61 1.16
N ARG A 106 10.14 19.42 1.33
CA ARG A 106 10.96 20.23 2.25
C ARG A 106 11.01 21.71 1.85
N GLN A 107 11.08 22.02 0.56
CA GLN A 107 11.06 23.41 0.06
C GLN A 107 9.69 24.09 0.28
N MET A 108 8.58 23.38 0.03
CA MET A 108 7.23 23.89 0.31
C MET A 108 7.04 24.22 1.79
N VAL A 109 7.58 23.37 2.67
CA VAL A 109 7.53 23.51 4.13
C VAL A 109 8.32 24.73 4.65
N HIS A 110 9.44 25.07 4.03
CA HIS A 110 10.21 26.26 4.42
C HIS A 110 9.58 27.58 3.97
N THR A 111 8.46 27.56 3.24
CA THR A 111 7.90 28.74 2.56
C THR A 111 6.41 29.00 2.86
N ARG A 112 5.75 28.21 3.72
CA ARG A 112 4.31 28.33 4.03
C ARG A 112 4.00 28.01 5.49
N GLU A 113 2.92 28.60 6.01
CA GLU A 113 2.28 28.12 7.23
C GLU A 113 1.50 26.82 6.93
N TYR A 114 1.61 25.85 7.83
CA TYR A 114 1.09 24.48 7.64
C TYR A 114 -0.43 24.39 7.80
N TYR A 115 -1.08 23.64 6.91
CA TYR A 115 -2.45 23.17 7.09
C TYR A 115 -2.50 21.64 7.26
N TYR A 116 -3.58 21.11 7.83
CA TYR A 116 -3.74 19.66 8.08
C TYR A 116 -3.72 18.81 6.80
N ALA A 117 -4.01 19.40 5.63
CA ALA A 117 -3.89 18.73 4.34
C ALA A 117 -2.42 18.48 3.93
N ASP A 118 -1.48 19.32 4.36
CA ASP A 118 -0.05 19.18 4.05
C ASP A 118 0.57 17.98 4.77
N VAL A 119 0.10 17.66 5.98
CA VAL A 119 0.58 16.54 6.80
C VAL A 119 0.57 15.21 6.02
N PHE A 120 -0.41 15.00 5.12
CA PHE A 120 -0.50 13.79 4.30
C PHE A 120 0.75 13.52 3.47
N HIS A 121 1.43 14.54 2.91
CA HIS A 121 2.57 14.27 2.02
C HIS A 121 3.76 13.68 2.77
N PHE A 122 3.95 14.02 4.05
CA PHE A 122 4.96 13.39 4.90
C PHE A 122 4.57 11.98 5.34
N ILE A 123 3.30 11.76 5.70
CA ILE A 123 2.76 10.41 5.98
C ILE A 123 3.04 9.52 4.77
N ASN A 124 2.65 9.95 3.57
CA ASN A 124 2.84 9.24 2.29
C ASN A 124 4.33 8.97 1.98
N LEU A 125 5.21 9.93 2.21
CA LEU A 125 6.64 9.81 1.92
C LEU A 125 7.32 8.79 2.86
N TYR A 126 7.18 8.97 4.18
CA TYR A 126 7.85 8.12 5.15
C TYR A 126 7.26 6.71 5.19
N ALA A 127 5.95 6.59 4.92
CA ALA A 127 5.32 5.34 4.55
C ALA A 127 6.06 4.59 3.44
N LEU A 128 6.16 5.21 2.25
CA LEU A 128 6.71 4.56 1.07
C LEU A 128 8.19 4.18 1.27
N ARG A 129 8.97 4.97 2.03
CA ARG A 129 10.32 4.57 2.46
C ARG A 129 10.31 3.32 3.34
N ALA A 130 9.50 3.31 4.41
CA ALA A 130 9.42 2.20 5.34
C ALA A 130 9.06 0.86 4.67
N ARG A 131 8.18 0.87 3.66
CA ARG A 131 7.82 -0.34 2.88
C ARG A 131 9.03 -1.04 2.27
N LEU A 132 9.92 -0.26 1.64
CA LEU A 132 11.08 -0.82 0.96
C LEU A 132 12.15 -1.28 1.95
N ASP A 133 12.35 -0.53 3.03
CA ASP A 133 13.22 -0.97 4.13
C ASP A 133 12.74 -2.31 4.71
N LEU A 134 11.42 -2.49 4.92
CA LEU A 134 10.83 -3.73 5.42
C LEU A 134 10.99 -4.89 4.42
N LEU A 135 10.75 -4.64 3.13
CA LEU A 135 10.93 -5.62 2.06
C LEU A 135 12.39 -6.11 1.99
N ASN A 136 13.35 -5.21 2.18
CA ASN A 136 14.78 -5.50 2.17
C ASN A 136 15.34 -5.97 3.53
N GLY A 137 14.50 -6.06 4.58
CA GLY A 137 14.93 -6.46 5.94
C GLY A 137 15.76 -5.42 6.70
N GLU A 138 15.79 -4.17 6.25
CA GLU A 138 16.52 -3.06 6.87
C GLU A 138 15.76 -2.44 8.05
N TYR A 139 15.39 -3.27 9.03
CA TYR A 139 14.47 -2.93 10.12
C TYR A 139 14.82 -1.66 10.91
N THR A 140 16.10 -1.28 10.99
CA THR A 140 16.56 -0.05 11.66
C THR A 140 16.28 1.23 10.86
N LYS A 141 16.24 1.15 9.52
CA LYS A 141 15.74 2.23 8.65
C LYS A 141 14.21 2.26 8.68
N ALA A 142 13.58 1.09 8.56
CA ALA A 142 12.12 0.95 8.62
C ALA A 142 11.55 1.59 9.89
N MET A 143 12.12 1.28 11.05
CA MET A 143 11.69 1.84 12.34
C MET A 143 11.84 3.38 12.41
N ARG A 144 12.86 3.95 11.75
CA ARG A 144 13.07 5.40 11.68
C ARG A 144 12.04 6.08 10.78
N HIS A 145 11.73 5.48 9.63
CA HIS A 145 10.70 6.02 8.73
C HIS A 145 9.28 5.80 9.30
N LEU A 146 9.00 4.66 9.93
CA LEU A 146 7.77 4.43 10.69
C LEU A 146 7.61 5.41 11.84
N LYS A 147 8.69 5.74 12.57
CA LYS A 147 8.66 6.82 13.58
C LYS A 147 8.17 8.12 12.96
N ASN A 148 8.85 8.62 11.93
CA ASN A 148 8.50 9.88 11.30
C ASN A 148 7.04 9.86 10.80
N CYS A 149 6.64 8.77 10.14
CA CYS A 149 5.26 8.58 9.67
C CYS A 149 4.23 8.71 10.82
N VAL A 150 4.50 8.05 11.96
CA VAL A 150 3.65 8.13 13.16
C VAL A 150 3.65 9.53 13.78
N ASP A 151 4.78 10.23 13.82
CA ASP A 151 4.86 11.62 14.30
C ASP A 151 3.89 12.53 13.52
N TYR A 152 3.78 12.36 12.20
CA TYR A 152 2.83 13.10 11.36
C TYR A 152 1.39 12.59 11.48
N ILE A 153 1.13 11.28 11.57
CA ILE A 153 -0.22 10.75 11.83
C ILE A 153 -0.77 11.29 13.16
N GLY A 154 0.09 11.49 14.17
CA GLY A 154 -0.30 12.09 15.46
C GLY A 154 -0.94 13.48 15.34
N LEU A 155 -0.72 14.21 14.25
CA LEU A 155 -1.34 15.52 13.99
C LEU A 155 -2.79 15.41 13.46
N SER A 156 -3.19 14.23 12.96
CA SER A 156 -4.51 13.97 12.37
C SER A 156 -5.43 13.03 13.17
N LEU A 157 -4.93 12.34 14.19
CA LEU A 157 -5.75 11.49 15.07
C LEU A 157 -6.87 12.31 15.73
N GLY A 158 -8.08 11.74 15.78
CA GLY A 158 -9.25 12.41 16.37
C GLY A 158 -9.80 13.57 15.51
N ARG A 159 -9.45 13.62 14.22
CA ARG A 159 -9.95 14.62 13.25
C ARG A 159 -10.61 13.98 12.03
N GLU A 160 -10.96 12.69 12.11
CA GLU A 160 -11.41 11.89 10.97
C GLU A 160 -12.72 12.41 10.35
N GLU A 161 -13.60 13.00 11.16
CA GLU A 161 -14.82 13.67 10.70
C GLU A 161 -14.56 14.91 9.83
N PHE A 162 -13.40 15.57 9.98
CA PHE A 162 -13.02 16.74 9.19
C PHE A 162 -12.36 16.37 7.85
N HIS A 163 -11.83 15.14 7.70
CA HIS A 163 -11.24 14.69 6.45
C HIS A 163 -11.22 13.16 6.34
N GLU A 164 -12.05 12.61 5.45
CA GLU A 164 -12.25 11.16 5.29
C GLU A 164 -10.97 10.31 5.16
N ASN A 165 -9.92 10.83 4.52
CA ASN A 165 -8.67 10.08 4.31
C ASN A 165 -7.90 9.83 5.63
N PHE A 166 -8.23 10.53 6.71
CA PHE A 166 -7.72 10.22 8.05
C PHE A 166 -8.32 8.92 8.62
N TYR A 167 -9.49 8.43 8.17
CA TYR A 167 -9.96 7.10 8.58
C TYR A 167 -8.98 5.99 8.20
N LEU A 168 -8.28 6.13 7.07
CA LEU A 168 -7.20 5.20 6.70
C LEU A 168 -5.92 5.45 7.52
N THR A 169 -5.51 6.71 7.75
CA THR A 169 -4.31 7.02 8.57
C THR A 169 -4.46 6.47 9.99
N SER A 170 -5.59 6.78 10.62
CA SER A 170 -5.90 6.47 12.01
C SER A 170 -6.26 5.00 12.17
N GLY A 171 -6.97 4.41 11.20
CA GLY A 171 -7.32 2.99 11.21
C GLY A 171 -6.09 2.09 11.23
N LEU A 172 -5.16 2.33 10.29
CA LEU A 172 -3.87 1.65 10.24
C LEU A 172 -3.05 1.85 11.51
N TYR A 173 -2.97 3.10 12.01
CA TYR A 173 -2.23 3.43 13.23
C TYR A 173 -2.79 2.74 14.48
N ASN A 174 -4.10 2.85 14.70
CA ASN A 174 -4.79 2.28 15.87
C ASN A 174 -4.68 0.75 15.87
N TYR A 175 -4.78 0.11 14.69
CA TYR A 175 -4.60 -1.32 14.57
C TYR A 175 -3.15 -1.76 14.82
N MET A 176 -2.20 -1.22 14.05
CA MET A 176 -0.82 -1.73 14.01
C MET A 176 -0.04 -1.46 15.31
N THR A 177 -0.30 -0.34 16.00
CA THR A 177 0.40 -0.03 17.26
C THR A 177 -0.06 -0.91 18.42
N ASP A 178 -1.36 -1.23 18.51
CA ASP A 178 -1.93 -2.12 19.52
C ASP A 178 -1.57 -3.59 19.24
N TYR A 179 -1.81 -4.07 18.01
CA TYR A 179 -1.36 -5.40 17.56
C TYR A 179 0.14 -5.59 17.81
N GLY A 180 0.97 -4.61 17.43
CA GLY A 180 2.41 -4.62 17.68
C GLY A 180 2.78 -4.68 19.17
N SER A 181 2.13 -3.88 20.02
CA SER A 181 2.38 -3.82 21.48
C SER A 181 1.90 -5.06 22.25
N LYS A 182 0.91 -5.77 21.69
CA LYS A 182 0.46 -7.09 22.15
C LYS A 182 1.43 -8.19 21.70
N ARG A 183 1.76 -8.24 20.41
CA ARG A 183 2.51 -9.35 19.78
C ARG A 183 4.01 -9.31 20.05
N TYR A 184 4.60 -8.12 20.23
CA TYR A 184 6.05 -7.90 20.35
C TYR A 184 6.37 -7.01 21.57
N PRO A 185 6.72 -7.60 22.74
CA PRO A 185 6.91 -6.84 23.98
C PRO A 185 7.92 -5.68 23.92
N PHE A 186 8.93 -5.73 23.04
CA PHE A 186 9.88 -4.63 22.87
C PHE A 186 9.25 -3.36 22.24
N LEU A 187 8.21 -3.52 21.40
CA LEU A 187 7.47 -2.37 20.85
C LEU A 187 6.65 -1.64 21.91
N ARG A 188 6.27 -2.32 23.01
CA ARG A 188 5.50 -1.72 24.11
C ARG A 188 6.24 -0.56 24.78
N LEU A 189 7.56 -0.64 24.91
CA LEU A 189 8.39 0.44 25.46
C LEU A 189 8.40 1.65 24.53
N TYR A 190 8.50 1.41 23.22
CA TYR A 190 8.45 2.45 22.19
C TYR A 190 7.06 3.14 22.13
N ALA A 191 5.98 2.35 22.25
CA ALA A 191 4.61 2.83 22.25
C ALA A 191 4.25 3.74 23.43
N LEU A 192 5.05 3.80 24.50
CA LEU A 192 4.82 4.75 25.62
C LEU A 192 5.03 6.22 25.22
N MET A 193 5.73 6.49 24.11
CA MET A 193 5.94 7.85 23.59
C MET A 193 4.79 8.35 22.72
N TYR A 194 3.76 7.54 22.49
CA TYR A 194 2.69 7.80 21.54
C TYR A 194 1.30 7.55 22.15
N PRO A 195 0.22 8.05 21.52
CA PRO A 195 -1.13 7.60 21.81
C PRO A 195 -1.23 6.07 21.78
N ARG A 196 -2.11 5.50 22.62
CA ARG A 196 -2.37 4.06 22.59
C ARG A 196 -3.36 3.75 21.49
N GLY A 197 -2.95 2.91 20.54
CA GLY A 197 -3.86 2.32 19.56
C GLY A 197 -4.91 1.41 20.20
N ASN A 198 -5.85 0.99 19.38
CA ASN A 198 -6.94 0.06 19.71
C ASN A 198 -7.32 -0.69 18.43
N MET A 199 -7.10 -2.01 18.38
CA MET A 199 -7.39 -2.84 17.20
C MET A 199 -8.83 -2.72 16.72
N ASN A 200 -9.81 -2.70 17.63
CA ASN A 200 -11.23 -2.65 17.28
C ASN A 200 -11.62 -1.29 16.68
N LEU A 201 -11.06 -0.19 17.22
CA LEU A 201 -11.21 1.14 16.63
C LEU A 201 -10.50 1.20 15.27
N GLY A 202 -9.32 0.59 15.15
CA GLY A 202 -8.56 0.51 13.91
C GLY A 202 -9.35 -0.15 12.78
N LEU A 203 -9.89 -1.35 13.03
CA LEU A 203 -10.77 -2.05 12.10
C LEU A 203 -12.02 -1.21 11.75
N SER A 204 -12.69 -0.62 12.76
CA SER A 204 -13.88 0.20 12.51
C SER A 204 -13.59 1.44 11.65
N GLN A 205 -12.43 2.08 11.82
CA GLN A 205 -12.01 3.22 10.99
C GLN A 205 -11.65 2.76 9.57
N LEU A 206 -10.96 1.63 9.41
CA LEU A 206 -10.68 1.02 8.10
C LEU A 206 -11.97 0.64 7.36
N GLU A 207 -12.95 0.03 8.03
CA GLU A 207 -14.26 -0.26 7.43
C GLU A 207 -15.02 1.02 7.01
N THR A 208 -14.87 2.13 7.76
CA THR A 208 -15.44 3.42 7.35
C THR A 208 -14.75 3.96 6.09
N ALA A 209 -13.41 3.86 5.99
CA ALA A 209 -12.69 4.20 4.76
C ALA A 209 -13.10 3.31 3.56
N ALA A 210 -13.36 2.01 3.79
CA ALA A 210 -13.88 1.09 2.77
C ALA A 210 -15.30 1.45 2.27
N ARG A 211 -16.05 2.27 3.01
CA ARG A 211 -17.39 2.77 2.65
C ARG A 211 -17.36 4.19 2.03
N SER A 212 -16.18 4.77 1.83
CA SER A 212 -16.01 6.09 1.20
C SER A 212 -16.47 6.11 -0.28
N GLN A 213 -16.88 7.28 -0.76
CA GLN A 213 -17.14 7.56 -2.17
C GLN A 213 -15.85 7.83 -2.98
N ASN A 214 -14.73 8.11 -2.30
CA ASN A 214 -13.41 8.25 -2.89
C ASN A 214 -12.85 6.85 -3.18
N LEU A 215 -12.90 6.45 -4.45
CA LEU A 215 -12.55 5.11 -4.89
C LEU A 215 -11.11 4.69 -4.53
N ILE A 216 -10.16 5.63 -4.43
CA ILE A 216 -8.77 5.30 -4.05
C ILE A 216 -8.70 4.97 -2.56
N LEU A 217 -9.28 5.82 -1.70
CA LEU A 217 -9.39 5.59 -0.26
C LEU A 217 -10.09 4.25 0.05
N GLN A 218 -11.21 4.01 -0.63
CA GLN A 218 -11.96 2.75 -0.57
C GLN A 218 -11.11 1.54 -0.97
N THR A 219 -10.35 1.64 -2.08
CA THR A 219 -9.50 0.54 -2.56
C THR A 219 -8.37 0.22 -1.60
N GLU A 220 -7.69 1.22 -1.04
CA GLU A 220 -6.63 0.99 -0.06
C GLU A 220 -7.16 0.41 1.26
N ALA A 221 -8.35 0.86 1.69
CA ALA A 221 -9.01 0.31 2.86
C ALA A 221 -9.42 -1.17 2.66
N HIS A 222 -10.01 -1.51 1.51
CA HIS A 222 -10.27 -2.92 1.16
C HIS A 222 -8.99 -3.75 1.12
N TYR A 223 -7.91 -3.24 0.53
CA TYR A 223 -6.65 -3.98 0.42
C TYR A 223 -5.99 -4.22 1.80
N PHE A 224 -6.02 -3.26 2.73
CA PHE A 224 -5.49 -3.48 4.08
C PHE A 224 -6.41 -4.27 4.99
N LEU A 225 -7.73 -4.16 4.89
CA LEU A 225 -8.65 -5.09 5.56
C LEU A 225 -8.43 -6.53 5.07
N MET A 226 -8.30 -6.76 3.76
CA MET A 226 -8.00 -8.08 3.18
C MET A 226 -6.75 -8.70 3.82
N LYS A 227 -5.63 -7.98 3.88
CA LYS A 227 -4.36 -8.51 4.42
C LYS A 227 -4.34 -8.58 5.95
N ILE A 228 -4.96 -7.63 6.65
CA ILE A 228 -5.12 -7.70 8.11
C ILE A 228 -5.91 -8.96 8.50
N PHE A 229 -7.05 -9.22 7.85
CA PHE A 229 -7.85 -10.40 8.13
C PHE A 229 -7.16 -11.70 7.68
N LEU A 230 -6.50 -11.73 6.51
CA LEU A 230 -5.76 -12.91 6.03
C LEU A 230 -4.55 -13.27 6.93
N GLU A 231 -3.78 -12.28 7.38
CA GLU A 231 -2.44 -12.52 7.94
C GLU A 231 -2.35 -12.33 9.45
N LEU A 232 -3.13 -11.42 10.03
CA LEU A 232 -2.97 -10.96 11.41
C LEU A 232 -4.09 -11.46 12.32
N GLU A 233 -5.35 -11.39 11.86
CA GLU A 233 -6.51 -11.93 12.58
C GLU A 233 -6.83 -13.40 12.20
N GLN A 234 -6.36 -13.87 11.04
CA GLN A 234 -6.69 -15.19 10.46
C GLN A 234 -8.20 -15.40 10.21
N ASP A 235 -8.94 -14.33 9.94
CA ASP A 235 -10.35 -14.34 9.54
C ASP A 235 -10.45 -14.45 8.01
N HIS A 236 -10.27 -15.67 7.50
CA HIS A 236 -10.21 -15.92 6.06
C HIS A 236 -11.53 -15.59 5.34
N GLN A 237 -12.67 -15.60 6.03
CA GLN A 237 -13.96 -15.25 5.42
C GLN A 237 -14.10 -13.73 5.24
N LYS A 238 -13.80 -12.91 6.26
CA LYS A 238 -13.79 -11.44 6.05
C LYS A 238 -12.74 -11.03 5.02
N ALA A 239 -11.57 -11.65 5.03
CA ALA A 239 -10.54 -11.41 4.02
C ALA A 239 -11.04 -11.73 2.61
N LEU A 240 -11.76 -12.85 2.42
CA LEU A 240 -12.35 -13.25 1.14
C LEU A 240 -13.35 -12.20 0.61
N ASP A 241 -14.18 -11.62 1.47
CA ASP A 241 -15.15 -10.58 1.07
C ASP A 241 -14.45 -9.31 0.54
N HIS A 242 -13.34 -8.90 1.15
CA HIS A 242 -12.54 -7.78 0.64
C HIS A 242 -11.76 -8.13 -0.64
N ALA A 243 -11.21 -9.35 -0.75
CA ALA A 243 -10.53 -9.84 -1.95
C ALA A 243 -11.49 -9.93 -3.16
N LYS A 244 -12.72 -10.39 -2.92
CA LYS A 244 -13.80 -10.39 -3.91
C LYS A 244 -14.08 -8.98 -4.44
N TRP A 245 -14.29 -8.01 -3.56
CA TRP A 245 -14.52 -6.62 -3.98
C TRP A 245 -13.36 -6.07 -4.83
N LEU A 246 -12.11 -6.34 -4.43
CA LEU A 246 -10.92 -5.90 -5.17
C LEU A 246 -10.83 -6.50 -6.58
N THR A 247 -11.17 -7.78 -6.72
CA THR A 247 -11.14 -8.49 -8.02
C THR A 247 -12.33 -8.16 -8.91
N GLU A 248 -13.51 -7.86 -8.35
CA GLU A 248 -14.67 -7.34 -9.08
C GLU A 248 -14.43 -5.89 -9.54
N LYS A 249 -13.70 -5.08 -8.75
CA LYS A 249 -13.40 -3.67 -9.08
C LYS A 249 -12.22 -3.51 -10.04
N TYR A 250 -11.20 -4.36 -9.94
CA TYR A 250 -9.95 -4.29 -10.70
C TYR A 250 -9.60 -5.64 -11.33
N PRO A 251 -10.36 -6.11 -12.33
CA PRO A 251 -10.17 -7.42 -12.92
C PRO A 251 -8.82 -7.59 -13.64
N GLY A 252 -8.13 -6.51 -14.03
CA GLY A 252 -6.78 -6.60 -14.57
C GLY A 252 -5.72 -7.01 -13.53
N ASN A 253 -5.98 -6.82 -12.24
CA ASN A 253 -4.98 -6.98 -11.18
C ASN A 253 -4.78 -8.45 -10.78
N LEU A 254 -3.64 -9.00 -11.20
CA LEU A 254 -3.27 -10.38 -10.91
C LEU A 254 -2.93 -10.61 -9.43
N ILE A 255 -2.42 -9.62 -8.70
CA ILE A 255 -2.12 -9.79 -7.26
C ILE A 255 -3.40 -9.85 -6.41
N TYR A 256 -4.45 -9.11 -6.78
CA TYR A 256 -5.77 -9.29 -6.17
C TYR A 256 -6.38 -10.65 -6.54
N LEU A 257 -6.23 -11.09 -7.79
CA LEU A 257 -6.74 -12.40 -8.24
C LEU A 257 -6.04 -13.58 -7.56
N TYR A 258 -4.73 -13.48 -7.35
CA TYR A 258 -3.93 -14.42 -6.55
C TYR A 258 -4.43 -14.51 -5.11
N HIS A 259 -4.60 -13.38 -4.42
CA HIS A 259 -5.11 -13.39 -3.05
C HIS A 259 -6.57 -13.87 -2.96
N TYR A 260 -7.40 -13.62 -3.97
CA TYR A 260 -8.75 -14.18 -4.05
C TYR A 260 -8.73 -15.70 -4.23
N HIS A 261 -7.83 -16.25 -5.06
CA HIS A 261 -7.60 -17.70 -5.15
C HIS A 261 -7.15 -18.31 -3.81
N GLU A 262 -6.12 -17.74 -3.19
CA GLU A 262 -5.58 -18.15 -1.90
C GLU A 262 -6.70 -18.20 -0.84
N LEU A 263 -7.52 -17.16 -0.77
CA LEU A 263 -8.63 -17.07 0.17
C LEU A 263 -9.78 -18.03 -0.17
N LEU A 264 -10.11 -18.27 -1.45
CA LEU A 264 -11.08 -19.31 -1.81
C LEU A 264 -10.61 -20.70 -1.37
N SER A 265 -9.31 -20.98 -1.51
CA SER A 265 -8.68 -22.25 -1.11
C SER A 265 -8.69 -22.42 0.41
N LEU A 266 -8.35 -21.37 1.16
CA LEU A 266 -8.37 -21.36 2.63
C LEU A 266 -9.79 -21.53 3.20
N ASN A 267 -10.82 -21.05 2.49
CA ASN A 267 -12.23 -21.24 2.84
C ASN A 267 -12.85 -22.52 2.20
N HIS A 268 -12.05 -23.44 1.68
CA HIS A 268 -12.48 -24.72 1.07
C HIS A 268 -13.51 -24.58 -0.07
N GLN A 269 -13.41 -23.52 -0.88
CA GLN A 269 -14.28 -23.26 -2.03
C GLN A 269 -13.63 -23.75 -3.34
N ASP A 270 -13.17 -25.00 -3.33
CA ASP A 270 -12.22 -25.58 -4.31
C ASP A 270 -12.65 -25.45 -5.78
N GLU A 271 -13.94 -25.63 -6.09
CA GLU A 271 -14.48 -25.44 -7.45
C GLU A 271 -14.24 -24.01 -7.97
N LYS A 272 -14.44 -23.01 -7.10
CA LYS A 272 -14.21 -21.59 -7.43
C LYS A 272 -12.72 -21.28 -7.46
N ALA A 273 -11.93 -21.87 -6.56
CA ALA A 273 -10.47 -21.71 -6.57
C ALA A 273 -9.90 -22.18 -7.91
N ASN A 274 -10.26 -23.38 -8.38
CA ASN A 274 -9.85 -23.90 -9.68
C ASN A 274 -10.26 -22.98 -10.84
N ALA A 275 -11.52 -22.51 -10.88
CA ALA A 275 -11.96 -21.59 -11.93
C ALA A 275 -11.21 -20.23 -11.92
N ILE A 276 -10.86 -19.71 -10.74
CA ILE A 276 -10.04 -18.49 -10.61
C ILE A 276 -8.58 -18.77 -10.98
N ARG A 277 -8.06 -19.98 -10.76
CA ARG A 277 -6.72 -20.41 -11.18
C ARG A 277 -6.59 -20.46 -12.70
N GLU A 278 -7.57 -21.04 -13.39
CA GLU A 278 -7.62 -21.05 -14.86
C GLU A 278 -7.64 -19.62 -15.42
N LEU A 279 -8.53 -18.77 -14.90
CA LEU A 279 -8.63 -17.35 -15.24
C LEU A 279 -7.35 -16.55 -14.96
N TYR A 280 -6.59 -16.92 -13.92
CA TYR A 280 -5.32 -16.30 -13.59
C TYR A 280 -4.24 -16.57 -14.65
N PHE A 281 -4.06 -17.82 -15.06
CA PHE A 281 -3.12 -18.17 -16.13
C PHE A 281 -3.55 -17.62 -17.50
N GLU A 282 -4.85 -17.62 -17.80
CA GLU A 282 -5.39 -16.99 -19.01
C GLU A 282 -5.04 -15.48 -19.07
N ARG A 283 -5.24 -14.77 -17.94
CA ARG A 283 -4.90 -13.35 -17.83
C ARG A 283 -3.40 -13.08 -17.89
N ILE A 284 -2.53 -13.95 -17.34
CA ILE A 284 -1.07 -13.82 -17.53
C ILE A 284 -0.70 -13.92 -19.00
N GLN A 285 -1.24 -14.92 -19.71
CA GLN A 285 -0.95 -15.12 -21.13
C GLN A 285 -1.39 -13.91 -21.97
N ASN A 286 -2.63 -13.45 -21.76
CA ASN A 286 -3.26 -12.38 -22.53
C ASN A 286 -2.81 -10.95 -22.15
N ASN A 287 -2.21 -10.72 -20.98
CA ASN A 287 -1.84 -9.35 -20.54
C ASN A 287 -0.55 -8.84 -21.21
N ILE A 288 -0.73 -7.99 -22.22
CA ILE A 288 0.33 -7.31 -22.98
C ILE A 288 1.18 -6.31 -22.17
N HIS A 289 0.83 -6.00 -20.92
CA HIS A 289 1.57 -5.06 -20.08
C HIS A 289 2.63 -5.72 -19.20
N LEU A 290 2.68 -7.06 -19.14
CA LEU A 290 3.62 -7.81 -18.31
C LEU A 290 4.97 -8.04 -19.02
N SER A 291 6.07 -7.70 -18.34
CA SER A 291 7.42 -8.14 -18.71
C SER A 291 7.54 -9.67 -18.68
N PRO A 292 8.52 -10.29 -19.37
CA PRO A 292 8.82 -11.71 -19.22
C PRO A 292 9.17 -12.10 -17.77
N GLY A 293 9.81 -11.21 -17.00
CA GLY A 293 10.12 -11.40 -15.59
C GLY A 293 8.88 -11.34 -14.69
N GLN A 294 7.93 -10.44 -15.00
CA GLN A 294 6.62 -10.37 -14.34
C GLN A 294 5.80 -11.62 -14.62
N ARG A 295 5.75 -12.10 -15.88
CA ARG A 295 5.05 -13.35 -16.25
C ARG A 295 5.60 -14.53 -15.46
N MET A 296 6.91 -14.78 -15.51
CA MET A 296 7.54 -15.88 -14.79
C MET A 296 7.35 -15.77 -13.26
N TYR A 297 7.44 -14.58 -12.68
CA TYR A 297 7.19 -14.37 -11.25
C TYR A 297 5.74 -14.65 -10.85
N LEU A 298 4.77 -14.22 -11.66
CA LEU A 298 3.35 -14.43 -11.41
C LEU A 298 2.96 -15.91 -11.65
N GLU A 299 3.57 -16.57 -12.62
CA GLU A 299 3.44 -18.02 -12.82
C GLU A 299 4.00 -18.81 -11.63
N ASP A 300 5.15 -18.41 -11.07
CA ASP A 300 5.77 -18.99 -9.86
C ASP A 300 4.93 -18.82 -8.56
N LEU A 301 3.83 -18.05 -8.58
CA LEU A 301 2.93 -17.90 -7.43
C LEU A 301 1.88 -19.02 -7.30
N LEU A 302 1.55 -19.77 -8.36
CA LEU A 302 0.25 -20.47 -8.46
C LEU A 302 0.23 -21.85 -9.16
#